data_AF-A0A392RWA4-F1
#
_entry.id   AF-A0A392RWA4-F1
#
_cell.length_a   1.000
_cell.length_b   1.000
_cell.length_c   1.000
_cell.angle_alpha   90.00
_cell.angle_beta   90.00
_cell.angle_gamma   90.00
#
_symmetry.space_group_name_H-M   'P 1'
#
loop_
_entity.id
_entity.type
_entity.pdbx_description
1 polymer ?
#
loop_
_entity_poly.entity_id
_entity_poly.type
_entity_poly.pdbx_seq_one_letter_code
_entity_poly.pdbx_strand_id
1 'polypeptide(L)' 'MLGIDESVITHILSILPTIKPISQRKRKIGEERRDAIVEEVAKLKETGFIEEIKYPSWLANVVMVKKAN' A
#
# COMPACT_ATOMS: atom_id res chain seq x y z
N MET A 1 -18.07 7.34 17.68
CA MET A 1 -17.12 8.24 17.00
C MET A 1 -17.94 9.28 16.25
N LEU A 2 -17.75 10.58 16.52
CA LEU A 2 -18.32 11.65 15.70
C LEU A 2 -17.38 11.84 14.51
N GLY A 3 -17.53 10.98 13.50
CA GLY A 3 -16.74 10.98 12.28
C GLY A 3 -17.55 11.42 11.07
N ILE A 4 -16.87 11.82 10.00
CA ILE A 4 -17.49 12.00 8.69
C ILE A 4 -17.88 10.61 8.17
N ASP A 5 -19.06 10.51 7.56
CA ASP A 5 -19.57 9.26 7.02
C ASP A 5 -18.60 8.63 6.01
N GLU A 6 -18.36 7.32 6.13
CA GLU A 6 -17.41 6.58 5.29
C GLU A 6 -17.75 6.69 3.80
N SER A 7 -19.03 6.81 3.44
CA SER A 7 -19.46 7.00 2.05
C SER A 7 -18.99 8.32 1.44
N VAL A 8 -18.67 9.31 2.29
CA VAL A 8 -18.21 10.64 1.85
C VAL A 8 -16.69 10.68 1.73
N ILE A 9 -15.97 10.02 2.64
CA ILE A 9 -14.49 10.07 2.69
C ILE A 9 -13.80 8.98 1.88
N THR A 10 -14.50 7.88 1.56
CA THR A 10 -13.92 6.74 0.85
C THR A 10 -14.04 6.94 -0.65
N HIS A 11 -12.91 6.90 -1.35
CA HIS A 11 -12.90 6.85 -2.80
C HIS A 11 -13.05 5.42 -3.30
N ILE A 12 -14.03 5.18 -4.18
CA ILE A 12 -14.22 3.90 -4.87
C ILE A 12 -13.61 3.99 -6.26
N LEU A 13 -12.61 3.16 -6.52
CA LEU A 13 -11.99 3.06 -7.84
C LEU A 13 -12.95 2.36 -8.82
N SER A 14 -13.22 2.98 -9.96
CA SER A 14 -13.99 2.38 -11.06
C SER A 14 -13.13 1.37 -11.82
N ILE A 15 -13.22 0.09 -11.44
CA ILE A 15 -12.48 -1.03 -12.06
C ILE A 15 -13.40 -1.80 -13.00
N LEU A 16 -12.88 -2.22 -14.16
CA LEU A 16 -13.60 -3.10 -15.09
C LEU A 16 -13.78 -4.50 -14.47
N PRO A 17 -15.02 -5.00 -14.26
CA PRO A 17 -15.26 -6.27 -13.57
C PRO A 17 -14.68 -7.51 -14.27
N THR A 18 -14.41 -7.40 -15.57
CA THR A 18 -13.88 -8.48 -16.41
C THR A 18 -12.37 -8.66 -16.27
N ILE A 19 -11.68 -7.70 -15.64
CA ILE A 19 -10.21 -7.72 -15.52
C ILE A 19 -9.80 -8.53 -14.30
N LYS A 20 -8.89 -9.49 -14.51
CA LYS A 20 -8.35 -10.30 -13.43
C LYS A 20 -7.30 -9.51 -12.63
N PRO A 21 -7.29 -9.62 -11.30
CA PRO A 21 -6.26 -9.00 -10.47
C PRO A 21 -4.88 -9.59 -10.79
N ILE A 22 -3.84 -8.74 -10.72
CA ILE A 22 -2.47 -9.13 -11.03
C ILE A 22 -1.65 -9.13 -9.75
N SER A 23 -0.99 -10.27 -9.48
CA SER A 23 0.03 -10.38 -8.45
C SER A 23 1.42 -10.22 -9.07
N GLN A 24 2.03 -9.06 -8.86
CA GLN A 24 3.38 -8.81 -9.37
C GLN A 24 4.41 -9.58 -8.55
N ARG A 25 5.37 -10.20 -9.23
CA ARG A 25 6.50 -10.85 -8.59
C ARG A 25 7.32 -9.83 -7.78
N LYS A 26 7.60 -10.16 -6.51
CA LYS A 26 8.44 -9.35 -5.62
C LYS A 26 9.82 -9.11 -6.24
N ARG A 27 10.23 -7.85 -6.32
CA ARG A 27 11.58 -7.46 -6.76
C ARG A 27 12.63 -7.77 -5.68
N LYS A 28 13.86 -8.08 -6.11
CA LYS A 28 15.01 -8.15 -5.20
C LYS A 28 15.37 -6.73 -4.76
N ILE A 29 15.43 -6.52 -3.46
CA ILE A 29 15.78 -5.23 -2.83
C ILE A 29 17.03 -5.46 -1.98
N GLY A 30 18.01 -4.57 -2.15
CA GLY A 30 19.24 -4.56 -1.34
C GLY A 30 18.94 -4.30 0.14
N GLU A 31 19.88 -4.66 1.01
CA GLU A 31 19.69 -4.62 2.46
C GLU A 31 19.38 -3.21 2.98
N GLU A 32 20.20 -2.21 2.62
CA GLU A 32 19.98 -0.80 3.00
C GLU A 32 18.57 -0.30 2.69
N ARG A 33 18.04 -0.65 1.51
CA ARG A 33 16.69 -0.25 1.10
C ARG A 33 15.60 -1.03 1.83
N ARG A 34 15.89 -2.24 2.31
CA ARG A 34 14.94 -3.05 3.05
C ARG A 34 14.69 -2.45 4.42
N ASP A 35 15.75 -2.00 5.09
CA ASP A 35 15.63 -1.40 6.43
C ASP A 35 14.82 -0.10 6.36
N ALA A 36 15.09 0.75 5.36
CA ALA A 36 14.30 1.96 5.12
C ALA A 36 12.81 1.66 4.81
N ILE A 37 12.52 0.56 4.10
CA ILE A 37 11.13 0.14 3.85
C ILE A 37 10.46 -0.29 5.15
N VAL A 38 11.15 -1.04 6.02
CA VAL A 38 10.59 -1.51 7.29
C VAL A 38 10.25 -0.33 8.20
N GLU A 39 11.12 0.67 8.28
CA GLU A 39 10.89 1.89 9.06
C GLU A 39 9.68 2.68 8.53
N GLU A 40 9.61 2.92 7.22
CA GLU A 40 8.49 3.67 6.63
C GLU A 40 7.17 2.93 6.76
N VAL A 41 7.16 1.60 6.57
CA VAL A 41 5.96 0.77 6.76
C VAL A 41 5.48 0.81 8.22
N ALA A 42 6.40 0.77 9.19
CA ALA A 42 6.05 0.88 10.60
C ALA A 42 5.37 2.22 10.90
N LYS A 43 5.93 3.32 10.37
CA LYS A 43 5.38 4.67 10.53
C LYS A 43 3.98 4.80 9.91
N LEU A 44 3.78 4.31 8.67
CA LEU A 44 2.48 4.35 8.00
C LEU A 44 1.43 3.49 8.71
N LYS A 45 1.85 2.38 9.33
CA LYS A 45 0.98 1.51 10.13
C LYS A 45 0.60 2.18 11.46
N GLU A 46 1.54 2.85 12.12
CA GLU A 46 1.29 3.59 13.37
C GLU A 46 0.31 4.75 13.16
N THR A 47 0.41 5.47 12.04
CA THR A 47 -0.55 6.54 11.69
C THR A 47 -1.91 6.01 11.21
N GLY A 48 -2.06 4.70 11.01
CA GLY A 48 -3.29 4.09 10.51
C GLY A 48 -3.55 4.34 9.02
N PHE A 49 -2.52 4.67 8.23
CA PHE A 49 -2.67 4.85 6.78
C PHE A 49 -2.65 3.53 6.01
N ILE A 50 -1.99 2.51 6.56
CA ILE A 50 -1.95 1.17 5.98
C ILE A 50 -2.28 0.12 7.02
N GLU A 51 -2.83 -1.00 6.56
CA GLU A 51 -3.15 -2.16 7.37
C GLU A 51 -2.65 -3.46 6.72
N GLU A 52 -2.56 -4.53 7.51
CA GLU A 52 -2.11 -5.82 7.03
C GLU A 52 -3.28 -6.64 6.46
N ILE A 53 -3.16 -7.06 5.20
CA ILE A 53 -4.15 -7.90 4.53
C ILE A 53 -3.66 -9.35 4.40
N LYS A 54 -4.53 -10.30 4.74
CA LYS A 54 -4.26 -11.74 4.58
C LYS A 54 -4.74 -12.22 3.21
N TYR A 55 -3.86 -12.89 2.47
CA TYR A 55 -4.13 -13.51 1.17
C TYR A 55 -4.67 -12.55 0.08
N PRO A 56 -3.89 -11.52 -0.30
CA PRO A 56 -4.33 -10.59 -1.33
C PRO A 56 -4.39 -11.25 -2.71
N SER A 57 -5.44 -10.92 -3.48
CA SER A 57 -5.61 -11.38 -4.87
C SER A 57 -4.76 -10.60 -5.87
N TRP A 58 -4.23 -9.44 -5.47
CA TRP A 58 -3.35 -8.57 -6.26
C TRP A 58 -2.16 -8.12 -5.42
N LEU A 59 -1.01 -7.87 -6.06
CA LEU A 59 0.19 -7.35 -5.42
C LEU A 59 0.89 -6.37 -6.36
N ALA A 60 1.26 -5.21 -5.85
CA ALA A 60 2.09 -4.24 -6.55
C ALA A 60 3.46 -4.13 -5.89
N ASN A 61 4.51 -3.94 -6.69
CA ASN A 61 5.85 -3.70 -6.16
C ASN A 61 6.01 -2.27 -5.66
N VAL A 62 6.62 -2.11 -4.48
CA VAL A 62 7.05 -0.80 -3.97
C VAL A 62 8.33 -0.34 -4.66
N VAL A 63 8.44 0.95 -4.93
CA VAL A 63 9.62 1.58 -5.52
C VAL A 63 10.04 2.73 -4.62
N MET A 64 11.25 2.65 -4.07
CA MET A 64 11.83 3.72 -3.27
C MET A 64 12.36 4.82 -4.19
N VAL A 65 11.92 6.05 -3.95
CA VAL A 65 12.41 7.24 -4.64
C VAL A 65 12.93 8.21 -3.59
N LYS A 66 14.11 8.77 -3.82
CA LYS A 66 14.62 9.84 -2.95
C LYS A 66 13.76 11.08 -3.18
N LYS A 67 13.13 11.58 -2.13
CA LYS A 67 12.42 12.85 -2.18
C LYS A 67 13.43 13.96 -2.49
N ALA A 68 13.26 14.64 -3.62
CA ALA A 68 13.92 15.91 -3.84
C ALA A 68 13.23 16.92 -2.92
N ASN A 69 14.02 17.66 -2.14
CA ASN A 69 13.51 18.65 -1.19
C ASN A 69 12.66 19.72 -1.89
#